data_AF-A0A9E5K052-F1
#
_entry.id   AF-A0A9E5K052-F1
#
_cell.length_a   1.000
_cell.length_b   1.000
_cell.length_c   1.000
_cell.angle_alpha   90.00
_cell.angle_beta   90.00
_cell.angle_gamma   90.00
#
_symmetry.space_group_name_H-M   'P 1'
#
loop_
_entity.id
_entity.type
_entity.pdbx_description
1 polymer ?
#
loop_
_entity_poly.entity_id
_entity_poly.type
_entity_poly.pdbx_seq_one_letter_code
_entity_poly.pdbx_strand_id
1 'polypeptide(L)'
;MESGVAMTPTAAKKGAKLYRYYTSMDLIKNRATSAPTGPQRLAAGMVEGVVVGEMRRMLRTPEVAARAIEALREAGVEPDERAVVAALAGFDDLWASLFPAEQGRIVQLVVQRVTVSGEGISVDLRNHGVGSVVREMLTPPGGQ
;
A
#
# COMPACT_ATOMS: atom_id res chain seq x y z
N MET A 1 -17.39 -2.66 16.00
CA MET A 1 -17.39 -3.66 14.92
C MET A 1 -18.18 -3.07 13.76
N GLU A 2 -17.52 -2.35 12.85
CA GLU A 2 -18.18 -1.91 11.61
C GLU A 2 -18.09 -3.05 10.59
N SER A 3 -19.24 -3.65 10.29
CA SER A 3 -19.39 -4.63 9.20
C SER A 3 -19.36 -3.90 7.86
N GLY A 4 -18.16 -3.68 7.32
CA GLY A 4 -17.97 -3.14 5.97
C GLY A 4 -18.15 -4.20 4.87
N VAL A 5 -18.56 -3.77 3.67
CA VAL A 5 -18.67 -4.64 2.49
C VAL A 5 -17.34 -4.65 1.75
N ALA A 6 -16.89 -5.83 1.34
CA ALA A 6 -15.65 -5.96 0.58
C ALA A 6 -15.73 -5.22 -0.77
N MET A 7 -14.67 -4.50 -1.09
CA MET A 7 -14.47 -3.85 -2.38
C MET A 7 -13.73 -4.80 -3.33
N THR A 8 -14.24 -4.95 -4.55
CA THR A 8 -13.72 -5.90 -5.54
C THR A 8 -13.11 -5.15 -6.71
N PRO A 9 -11.90 -5.52 -7.15
CA PRO A 9 -11.32 -4.94 -8.36
C PRO A 9 -12.18 -5.31 -9.57
N THR A 10 -12.56 -4.29 -10.32
CA THR A 10 -13.38 -4.39 -11.53
C THR A 10 -12.75 -3.53 -12.60
N ALA A 11 -12.92 -3.90 -13.86
CA ALA A 11 -12.41 -3.12 -14.97
C ALA A 11 -13.44 -3.05 -16.09
N ALA A 12 -13.46 -1.91 -16.78
CA ALA A 12 -14.28 -1.69 -17.96
C ALA A 12 -13.39 -1.15 -19.09
N LYS A 13 -13.59 -1.66 -20.30
CA LYS A 13 -12.87 -1.20 -21.49
C LYS A 13 -13.80 -0.37 -22.37
N LYS A 14 -13.36 0.82 -22.77
CA LYS A 14 -14.05 1.66 -23.78
C LYS A 14 -13.06 2.01 -24.87
N GLY A 15 -13.26 1.43 -26.07
CA GLY A 15 -12.28 1.52 -27.15
C GLY A 15 -10.92 0.95 -26.71
N ALA A 16 -9.86 1.74 -26.82
CA ALA A 16 -8.52 1.37 -26.35
C ALA A 16 -8.28 1.65 -24.85
N LYS A 17 -9.17 2.37 -24.16
CA LYS A 17 -8.95 2.83 -22.79
C LYS A 17 -9.51 1.82 -21.78
N LEU A 18 -8.67 1.41 -20.82
CA LEU A 18 -9.04 0.59 -19.67
C LEU A 18 -9.31 1.48 -18.47
N TYR A 19 -10.49 1.32 -17.86
CA TYR A 19 -10.86 1.97 -16.62
C TYR A 19 -10.89 0.93 -15.51
N ARG A 20 -10.23 1.23 -14.39
CA ARG A 20 -10.13 0.33 -13.22
C ARG A 20 -10.86 0.95 -12.04
N TYR A 21 -11.63 0.12 -11.36
CA TYR A 21 -12.44 0.54 -10.22
C TYR A 21 -12.42 -0.51 -9.11
N TYR A 22 -12.55 -0.06 -7.87
CA TYR A 22 -12.98 -0.90 -6.76
C TYR A 22 -14.48 -0.74 -6.59
N THR A 23 -15.22 -1.85 -6.66
CA THR A 23 -16.69 -1.86 -6.59
C THR A 23 -17.17 -2.68 -5.41
N SER A 24 -18.16 -2.17 -4.67
CA SER A 24 -18.76 -2.88 -3.54
C SER A 24 -19.41 -4.20 -3.98
N MET A 25 -19.21 -5.26 -3.20
CA MET A 25 -19.86 -6.56 -3.43
C MET A 25 -21.39 -6.49 -3.42
N ASP A 26 -21.99 -5.54 -2.70
CA ASP A 26 -23.45 -5.38 -2.71
C ASP A 26 -23.96 -4.81 -4.04
N LEU A 27 -23.20 -3.90 -4.65
CA LEU A 27 -23.47 -3.43 -6.00
C LEU A 27 -23.28 -4.56 -7.04
N ILE A 28 -22.23 -5.38 -6.90
CA ILE A 28 -21.98 -6.50 -7.81
C ILE A 28 -23.10 -7.55 -7.71
N LYS A 29 -23.56 -7.85 -6.49
CA LYS A 29 -24.60 -8.86 -6.24
C LYS A 29 -26.02 -8.31 -6.38
N ASN A 30 -26.18 -7.05 -6.80
CA ASN A 30 -27.46 -6.33 -6.88
C ASN A 30 -28.29 -6.45 -5.58
N ARG A 31 -27.62 -6.50 -4.43
CA ARG A 31 -28.29 -6.46 -3.13
C ARG A 31 -28.67 -5.00 -2.90
N ALA A 32 -29.90 -4.66 -3.29
CA ALA A 32 -30.45 -3.34 -3.08
C ALA A 32 -30.49 -3.04 -1.58
N THR A 33 -29.50 -2.32 -1.07
CA THR A 33 -29.56 -1.68 0.23
C THR A 33 -30.19 -0.30 0.03
N SER A 34 -31.26 -0.02 0.76
CA SER A 34 -32.06 1.21 0.65
C SER A 34 -31.26 2.48 1.00
N ALA A 35 -30.11 2.34 1.66
CA ALA A 35 -29.14 3.40 1.89
C ALA A 35 -27.73 2.78 1.97
N PRO A 36 -26.85 2.98 0.97
CA PRO A 36 -25.48 2.50 1.06
C PRO A 36 -24.69 3.33 2.09
N THR A 37 -24.07 2.67 3.07
CA THR A 37 -23.28 3.31 4.15
C THR A 37 -21.92 3.86 3.67
N GLY A 38 -21.60 3.74 2.38
CA GLY A 38 -20.33 4.17 1.83
C GLY A 38 -20.24 4.09 0.30
N PRO A 39 -19.08 4.46 -0.27
CA PRO A 39 -18.90 4.55 -1.71
C PRO A 39 -19.11 3.20 -2.41
N GLN A 40 -19.93 3.20 -3.47
CA GLN A 40 -20.26 1.98 -4.22
C GLN A 40 -19.22 1.64 -5.30
N ARG A 41 -18.55 2.67 -5.82
CA ARG A 41 -17.47 2.56 -6.82
C ARG A 41 -16.42 3.62 -6.53
N LEU A 42 -15.16 3.24 -6.64
CA LEU A 42 -14.01 4.13 -6.49
C LEU A 42 -13.06 3.93 -7.65
N ALA A 43 -12.48 5.01 -8.16
CA ALA A 43 -11.41 4.92 -9.15
C ALA A 43 -10.19 4.23 -8.53
N ALA A 44 -9.68 3.17 -9.18
CA ALA A 44 -8.58 2.39 -8.62
C ALA A 44 -7.34 3.26 -8.37
N GLY A 45 -6.97 4.10 -9.34
CA GLY A 45 -5.81 4.98 -9.20
C GLY A 45 -5.91 5.99 -8.05
N MET A 46 -7.13 6.38 -7.64
CA MET A 46 -7.30 7.25 -6.47
C MET A 46 -7.00 6.49 -5.18
N VAL A 47 -7.57 5.28 -5.02
CA VAL A 47 -7.35 4.44 -3.85
C VAL A 47 -5.89 4.00 -3.77
N GLU A 48 -5.32 3.54 -4.88
CA GLU A 48 -3.91 3.15 -5.01
C GLU A 48 -2.98 4.32 -4.63
N GLY A 49 -3.27 5.54 -5.11
CA GLY A 49 -2.50 6.73 -4.79
C GLY A 49 -2.54 7.09 -3.30
N VAL A 50 -3.69 6.93 -2.64
CA VAL A 50 -3.82 7.14 -1.18
C VAL A 50 -2.99 6.11 -0.41
N VAL A 51 -3.06 4.83 -0.80
CA VAL A 51 -2.30 3.75 -0.16
C VAL A 51 -0.79 4.00 -0.28
N VAL A 52 -0.29 4.28 -1.48
CA VAL A 52 1.13 4.59 -1.71
C VAL A 52 1.53 5.86 -0.96
N GLY A 53 0.64 6.86 -0.91
CA GLY A 53 0.85 8.08 -0.15
C GLY A 53 1.03 7.83 1.35
N GLU A 54 0.26 6.93 1.94
CA GLU A 54 0.40 6.59 3.35
C GLU A 54 1.65 5.76 3.63
N MET A 55 1.97 4.81 2.75
CA MET A 55 3.24 4.07 2.84
C MET A 55 4.44 5.02 2.82
N ARG A 56 4.43 6.03 1.94
CA ARG A 56 5.48 7.07 1.90
C ARG A 56 5.57 7.84 3.21
N ARG A 57 4.43 8.23 3.81
CA ARG A 57 4.42 8.95 5.10
C ARG A 57 5.02 8.09 6.21
N MET A 58 4.62 6.83 6.29
CA MET A 58 5.18 5.88 7.26
C MET A 58 6.69 5.72 7.06
N LEU A 59 7.17 5.52 5.84
CA LEU A 59 8.61 5.31 5.58
C LEU A 59 9.48 6.52 5.97
N ARG A 60 8.90 7.72 6.02
CA ARG A 60 9.60 8.94 6.43
C ARG A 60 9.61 9.16 7.94
N THR A 61 9.01 8.29 8.75
CA THR A 61 9.06 8.47 10.20
C THR A 61 10.40 8.04 10.78
N PRO A 62 10.90 8.72 11.84
CA PRO A 62 12.16 8.36 12.48
C PRO A 62 12.20 6.92 12.98
N GLU A 63 11.07 6.38 13.42
CA GLU A 63 10.95 5.01 13.92
C GLU A 63 11.23 3.97 12.82
N VAL A 64 10.85 4.28 11.58
CA VAL A 64 11.14 3.41 10.43
C VAL A 64 12.61 3.47 10.08
N ALA A 65 13.21 4.67 10.05
CA ALA A 65 14.63 4.83 9.82
C ALA A 65 15.46 4.11 10.89
N ALA A 66 15.12 4.27 12.17
CA ALA A 66 15.78 3.58 13.27
C ALA A 66 15.69 2.05 13.12
N ARG A 67 14.51 1.52 12.79
CA ARG A 67 14.33 0.08 12.56
C ARG A 67 15.11 -0.43 11.36
N ALA A 68 15.21 0.36 10.29
CA ALA A 68 16.01 0.02 9.12
C ALA A 68 17.50 -0.08 9.47
N ILE A 69 18.00 0.89 10.23
CA ILE A 69 19.37 0.94 10.74
C ILE A 69 19.67 -0.29 11.61
N GLU A 70 18.79 -0.60 12.57
CA GLU A 70 18.95 -1.78 13.43
C GLU A 70 18.94 -3.09 12.62
N ALA A 71 18.04 -3.22 11.64
CA ALA A 71 17.99 -4.40 10.79
C ALA A 71 19.26 -4.60 9.94
N LEU A 72 19.90 -3.51 9.50
CA LEU A 72 21.19 -3.56 8.81
C LEU A 72 22.32 -3.99 9.74
N ARG A 73 22.35 -3.45 10.97
CA ARG A 73 23.30 -3.85 12.02
C ARG A 73 23.18 -5.33 12.36
N GLU A 74 21.95 -5.83 12.53
CA GLU A 74 21.68 -7.26 12.75
C GLU A 74 22.14 -8.15 11.58
N ALA A 75 22.14 -7.60 10.36
CA ALA A 75 22.66 -8.28 9.17
C ALA A 75 24.20 -8.17 9.03
N GLY A 76 24.89 -7.57 10.02
CA GLY A 76 26.35 -7.38 10.01
C GLY A 76 26.83 -6.24 9.11
N VAL A 77 25.93 -5.36 8.70
CA VAL A 77 26.25 -4.16 7.91
C VAL A 77 26.25 -2.95 8.85
N GLU A 78 27.35 -2.22 8.94
CA GLU A 78 27.39 -0.92 9.63
C GLU A 78 26.82 0.16 8.70
N PRO A 79 25.61 0.69 8.96
CA PRO A 79 24.95 1.60 8.04
C PRO A 79 25.38 3.06 8.28
N ASP A 80 25.55 3.82 7.21
CA ASP A 80 25.50 5.28 7.30
C ASP A 80 24.03 5.70 7.49
N GLU A 81 23.68 6.10 8.72
CA GLU A 81 22.32 6.49 9.08
C GLU A 81 21.76 7.60 8.19
N ARG A 82 22.60 8.56 7.75
CA ARG A 82 22.16 9.64 6.85
C ARG A 82 21.84 9.10 5.47
N ALA A 83 22.64 8.15 4.97
CA ALA A 83 22.38 7.49 3.70
C ALA A 83 21.10 6.65 3.76
N VAL A 84 20.83 5.96 4.88
CA VAL A 84 19.58 5.20 5.06
C VAL A 84 18.36 6.12 5.04
N VAL A 85 18.40 7.25 5.76
CA VAL A 85 17.31 8.24 5.74
C VAL A 85 17.12 8.83 4.34
N ALA A 86 18.21 9.12 3.62
CA ALA A 86 18.13 9.63 2.25
C ALA A 86 17.54 8.59 1.28
N ALA A 87 17.89 7.32 1.42
CA ALA A 87 17.33 6.23 0.62
C ALA A 87 15.83 6.05 0.89
N LEU A 88 15.40 6.10 2.17
CA LEU A 88 13.98 6.08 2.53
C LEU A 88 13.21 7.30 1.98
N ALA A 89 13.86 8.47 1.91
CA ALA A 89 13.29 9.65 1.29
C ALA A 89 13.13 9.51 -0.23
N GLY A 90 14.02 8.74 -0.89
CA GLY A 90 13.99 8.37 -2.30
C GLY A 90 13.01 7.25 -2.67
N PHE A 91 12.08 6.90 -1.77
CA PHE A 91 11.08 5.87 -1.99
C PHE A 91 10.33 6.00 -3.32
N ASP A 92 10.01 7.22 -3.78
CA ASP A 92 9.21 7.43 -4.98
C ASP A 92 9.87 6.90 -6.26
N ASP A 93 11.17 7.14 -6.41
CA ASP A 93 11.93 6.67 -7.57
C ASP A 93 12.11 5.16 -7.51
N LEU A 94 12.42 4.62 -6.32
CA LEU A 94 12.52 3.18 -6.10
C LEU A 94 11.18 2.50 -6.44
N TRP A 95 10.08 3.01 -5.88
CA TRP A 95 8.73 2.49 -6.09
C TRP A 95 8.34 2.48 -7.57
N ALA A 96 8.63 3.57 -8.28
CA ALA A 96 8.36 3.67 -9.72
C ALA A 96 9.20 2.70 -10.57
N SER A 97 10.38 2.30 -10.10
CA SER A 97 11.24 1.33 -10.77
C SER A 97 10.82 -0.14 -10.59
N LEU A 98 9.98 -0.42 -9.58
CA LEU A 98 9.51 -1.77 -9.30
C LEU A 98 8.46 -2.25 -10.32
N PHE A 99 8.51 -3.53 -10.66
CA PHE A 99 7.46 -4.18 -11.43
C PHE A 99 6.11 -4.13 -10.67
N PRO A 100 4.96 -4.03 -11.36
CA PRO A 100 3.65 -3.98 -10.70
C PRO A 100 3.35 -5.15 -9.76
N ALA A 101 3.88 -6.35 -10.07
CA ALA A 101 3.74 -7.51 -9.21
C ALA A 101 4.45 -7.31 -7.86
N GLU A 102 5.63 -6.70 -7.89
CA GLU A 102 6.44 -6.43 -6.70
C GLU A 102 5.84 -5.30 -5.86
N GLN A 103 5.33 -4.24 -6.49
CA GLN A 103 4.53 -3.23 -5.81
C GLN A 103 3.33 -3.86 -5.08
N GLY A 104 2.62 -4.79 -5.75
CA GLY A 104 1.51 -5.53 -5.16
C GLY A 104 1.93 -6.38 -3.95
N ARG A 105 3.05 -7.10 -4.06
CA ARG A 105 3.62 -7.91 -2.97
C ARG A 105 3.93 -7.05 -1.75
N ILE A 106 4.65 -5.94 -1.94
CA ILE A 106 5.03 -5.04 -0.84
C ILE A 106 3.79 -4.43 -0.18
N VAL A 107 2.79 -3.98 -0.96
CA VAL A 107 1.52 -3.47 -0.40
C VAL A 107 0.85 -4.51 0.49
N GLN A 108 0.81 -5.78 0.08
CA GLN A 108 0.20 -6.85 0.89
C GLN A 108 0.97 -7.15 2.18
N LEU A 109 2.28 -6.92 2.19
CA LEU A 109 3.14 -7.08 3.37
C LEU A 109 3.02 -5.91 4.35
N VAL A 110 2.72 -4.71 3.86
CA VAL A 110 2.68 -3.48 4.67
C VAL A 110 1.26 -3.16 5.14
N VAL A 111 0.28 -3.30 4.25
CA VAL A 111 -1.10 -2.90 4.49
C VAL A 111 -1.88 -4.09 5.05
N GLN A 112 -2.53 -3.86 6.19
CA GLN A 112 -3.46 -4.81 6.77
C GLN A 112 -4.82 -4.70 6.11
N ARG A 113 -5.34 -3.48 6.01
CA ARG A 113 -6.68 -3.20 5.47
C ARG A 113 -6.78 -1.76 4.98
N VAL A 114 -7.59 -1.56 3.94
CA VAL A 114 -8.03 -0.23 3.52
C VAL A 114 -9.53 -0.14 3.79
N THR A 115 -9.94 0.83 4.59
CA THR A 115 -11.34 1.10 4.92
C THR A 115 -11.77 2.36 4.20
N VAL A 116 -12.93 2.32 3.55
CA VAL A 116 -13.47 3.46 2.80
C VAL A 116 -14.86 3.77 3.32
N SER A 117 -15.09 5.02 3.72
CA SER A 117 -16.37 5.52 4.22
C SER A 117 -16.78 6.79 3.46
N GLY A 118 -17.94 7.35 3.81
CA GLY A 118 -18.34 8.67 3.31
C GLY A 118 -17.44 9.82 3.79
N GLU A 119 -16.66 9.60 4.86
CA GLU A 119 -15.76 10.61 5.45
C GLU A 119 -14.35 10.57 4.86
N GLY A 120 -13.95 9.44 4.24
CA GLY A 120 -12.65 9.32 3.60
C GLY A 120 -12.15 7.89 3.46
N ILE A 121 -10.83 7.76 3.29
CA ILE A 121 -10.10 6.50 3.18
C ILE A 121 -9.13 6.41 4.36
N SER A 122 -9.20 5.31 5.10
CA SER A 122 -8.28 4.97 6.19
C SER A 122 -7.45 3.74 5.80
N VAL A 123 -6.15 3.79 6.03
CA VAL A 123 -5.22 2.70 5.72
C VAL A 123 -4.66 2.14 7.03
N ASP A 124 -5.08 0.93 7.37
CA ASP A 124 -4.57 0.18 8.51
C ASP A 124 -3.26 -0.51 8.09
N LEU A 125 -2.14 -0.14 8.71
CA LEU A 125 -0.82 -0.72 8.46
C LEU A 125 -0.57 -1.89 9.41
N ARG A 126 0.15 -2.91 8.95
CA ARG A 126 0.53 -4.05 9.79
C ARG A 126 1.55 -3.58 10.82
N ASN A 127 1.22 -3.74 12.11
CA ASN A 127 2.09 -3.39 13.24
C ASN A 127 3.34 -4.28 13.36
N HIS A 128 3.42 -5.38 12.60
CA HIS A 128 4.55 -6.30 12.63
C HIS A 128 5.59 -5.87 11.58
N GLY A 129 6.77 -5.45 12.04
CA GLY A 129 7.98 -5.56 11.23
C GLY A 129 8.16 -4.51 10.14
N VAL A 130 8.04 -3.21 10.45
CA VAL A 130 8.57 -2.17 9.55
C VAL A 130 10.04 -2.44 9.22
N GLY A 131 10.85 -2.93 10.17
CA GLY A 131 12.23 -3.39 9.89
C GLY A 131 12.31 -4.56 8.89
N SER A 132 11.34 -5.48 8.89
CA SER A 132 11.27 -6.58 7.92
C SER A 132 10.91 -6.07 6.52
N VAL A 133 9.98 -5.12 6.42
CA VAL A 133 9.62 -4.47 5.16
C VAL A 133 10.81 -3.68 4.60
N VAL A 134 11.50 -2.90 5.44
CA VAL A 134 12.68 -2.15 4.99
C VAL A 134 13.80 -3.09 4.57
N ARG A 135 14.03 -4.19 5.30
CA ARG A 135 14.98 -5.23 4.89
C ARG A 135 14.65 -5.81 3.51
N GLU A 136 13.38 -6.12 3.24
CA GLU A 136 12.92 -6.61 1.93
C GLU A 136 13.01 -5.55 0.82
N MET A 137 12.84 -4.27 1.14
CA MET A 137 13.01 -3.18 0.17
C MET A 137 14.49 -2.91 -0.16
N LEU A 138 15.37 -3.05 0.83
CA LEU A 138 16.82 -2.83 0.69
C LEU A 138 17.57 -4.04 0.16
N THR A 139 16.97 -5.23 0.24
CA THR A 139 17.52 -6.46 -0.33
C THR A 139 16.86 -6.68 -1.69
N PRO A 140 17.54 -6.44 -2.83
CA PRO A 140 16.96 -6.79 -4.13
C PRO A 140 16.67 -8.29 -4.14
N PRO A 141 15.55 -8.74 -4.72
CA PRO A 141 15.31 -10.17 -4.87
C PRO A 141 16.45 -10.74 -5.70
N GLY A 142 17.23 -11.63 -5.08
CA GLY A 142 18.20 -12.44 -5.80
C GLY A 142 17.48 -13.11 -6.96
N GLY A 143 18.05 -12.92 -8.16
CA GLY A 143 17.50 -13.48 -9.38
C GLY A 143 17.29 -14.98 -9.24
N GLN A 144 16.06 -15.42 -9.48
CA GLN A 144 15.73 -16.77 -9.92
C GLN A 144 14.94 -16.65 -11.21
#